data_AF-A0A410RG76-F1
#
_entry.id   AF-A0A410RG76-F1
#
_cell.length_a   1.000
_cell.length_b   1.000
_cell.length_c   1.000
_cell.angle_alpha   90.00
_cell.angle_beta   90.00
_cell.angle_gamma   90.00
#
_symmetry.space_group_name_H-M   'P 1'
#
loop_
_entity.id
_entity.type
_entity.pdbx_description
1 polymer ?
#
loop_
_entity_poly.entity_id
_entity_poly.type
_entity_poly.pdbx_seq_one_letter_code
_entity_poly.pdbx_strand_id
1 'polypeptide(L)'
;QQAPVITMKTVLVLWALFVGSYGAAVGSCKNPMKGRLEDFKKELVATLEELDEATAEVVNLDHDIHEKAAKGREVMAEIDVLEYQIDHLRGPGHCGSHEFWCGGDSIDCIDKIAVCDHQKDCANGHDEDHCEEPTPAGSVWKGTAVYDHCTKRKPDFISFTIDEYKVPDFFPSRPEIDVTIDIDRTAAQGHGHWALVSHGTYDFADHKLMIQPPESDKLGLICEFDGVHEDHCHGFVVHEATLERCAEFYFHRE
;
A
#
# COMPACT_ATOMS: atom_id res chain seq x y z
N GLN A 1 -44.00 -34.84 5.43
CA GLN A 1 -43.99 -35.17 6.87
C GLN A 1 -43.56 -33.90 7.61
N GLN A 2 -44.51 -33.23 8.26
CA GLN A 2 -44.32 -32.00 9.03
C GLN A 2 -44.35 -32.35 10.51
N ALA A 3 -43.37 -31.88 11.28
CA ALA A 3 -43.30 -32.04 12.74
C ALA A 3 -44.13 -30.94 13.45
N PRO A 4 -44.82 -31.23 14.56
CA PRO A 4 -45.60 -30.23 15.28
C PRO A 4 -44.74 -29.38 16.24
N VAL A 5 -44.96 -28.07 16.19
CA VAL A 5 -44.43 -27.05 17.08
C VAL A 5 -45.12 -27.15 18.44
N ILE A 6 -44.37 -27.50 19.49
CA ILE A 6 -44.85 -27.48 20.88
C ILE A 6 -44.51 -26.13 21.49
N THR A 7 -45.53 -25.39 21.89
CA THR A 7 -45.44 -24.02 22.40
C THR A 7 -45.13 -23.99 23.90
N MET A 8 -44.20 -23.11 24.26
CA MET A 8 -43.52 -22.89 25.54
C MET A 8 -44.40 -22.47 26.74
N LYS A 9 -45.74 -22.54 26.63
CA LYS A 9 -46.68 -22.06 27.66
C LYS A 9 -47.20 -23.15 28.61
N THR A 10 -46.97 -24.42 28.34
CA THR A 10 -47.47 -25.55 29.15
C THR A 10 -46.50 -26.05 30.24
N VAL A 11 -45.22 -25.67 30.19
CA VAL A 11 -44.23 -26.10 31.21
C VAL A 11 -44.28 -25.23 32.48
N LEU A 12 -44.69 -23.97 32.36
CA LEU A 12 -44.76 -23.02 33.48
C LEU A 12 -45.89 -23.31 34.49
N VAL A 13 -46.92 -24.08 34.12
CA VAL A 13 -48.04 -24.40 35.01
C VAL A 13 -47.75 -25.60 35.92
N LEU A 14 -46.81 -26.47 35.56
CA LEU A 14 -46.47 -27.66 36.35
C LEU A 14 -45.46 -27.38 37.48
N TRP A 15 -44.71 -26.27 37.44
CA TRP A 15 -43.83 -25.85 38.55
C TRP A 15 -44.58 -25.13 39.68
N ALA A 16 -45.74 -24.54 39.39
CA ALA A 16 -46.52 -23.80 40.39
C ALA A 16 -47.30 -24.70 41.37
N LEU A 17 -47.45 -25.99 41.07
CA LEU A 17 -48.18 -26.94 41.93
C LEU A 17 -47.29 -27.76 42.89
N PHE A 18 -45.97 -27.63 42.81
CA PHE A 18 -45.04 -28.32 43.73
C PHE A 18 -44.47 -27.45 44.87
N VAL A 19 -44.78 -26.15 44.91
CA VAL A 19 -44.30 -25.24 45.98
C VAL A 19 -45.36 -25.03 47.08
N GLY A 20 -46.54 -25.67 46.97
CA GLY A 20 -47.72 -25.34 47.74
C GLY A 20 -48.07 -26.20 48.95
N SER A 21 -47.15 -26.98 49.55
CA SER A 21 -47.54 -27.82 50.70
C SER A 21 -46.43 -28.25 51.66
N TYR A 22 -45.59 -27.35 52.18
CA TYR A 22 -44.93 -27.59 53.47
C TYR A 22 -44.68 -26.27 54.20
N GLY A 23 -45.66 -25.87 55.01
CA GLY A 23 -45.45 -24.89 56.08
C GLY A 23 -45.78 -25.54 57.42
N ALA A 24 -44.76 -25.81 58.24
CA ALA A 24 -44.76 -25.67 59.70
C ALA A 24 -43.51 -26.32 60.33
N ALA A 25 -42.47 -25.52 60.55
CA ALA A 25 -41.60 -25.62 61.72
C ALA A 25 -40.84 -24.29 61.87
N VAL A 26 -41.30 -23.45 62.79
CA VAL A 26 -40.58 -22.25 63.23
C VAL A 26 -39.40 -22.74 64.08
N GLY A 27 -38.26 -22.89 63.44
CA GLY A 27 -36.95 -23.03 64.06
C GLY A 27 -36.02 -22.03 63.39
N SER A 28 -35.42 -21.14 64.18
CA SER A 28 -34.40 -20.19 63.74
C SER A 28 -33.23 -20.95 63.11
N CYS A 29 -33.25 -21.12 61.79
CA CYS A 29 -32.08 -21.44 60.99
C CYS A 29 -31.71 -20.18 60.23
N LYS A 30 -30.64 -19.49 60.67
CA LYS A 30 -29.89 -18.59 59.79
C LYS A 30 -29.56 -19.40 58.54
N ASN A 31 -30.20 -19.08 57.42
CA ASN A 31 -30.05 -19.83 56.18
C ASN A 31 -28.58 -19.71 55.70
N PRO A 32 -27.77 -20.77 55.76
CA PRO A 32 -26.35 -20.70 55.38
C PRO A 32 -26.17 -20.51 53.87
N MET A 33 -27.23 -20.67 53.07
CA MET A 33 -27.21 -20.46 51.62
C MET A 33 -27.14 -18.98 51.20
N LYS A 34 -27.58 -18.03 52.04
CA LYS A 34 -27.57 -16.60 51.64
C LYS A 34 -26.16 -16.01 51.68
N GLY A 35 -25.31 -16.43 52.63
CA GLY A 35 -23.90 -16.04 52.67
C GLY A 35 -23.13 -16.59 51.48
N ARG A 36 -23.33 -17.87 51.18
CA ARG A 36 -22.63 -18.56 50.08
C ARG A 36 -22.96 -18.02 48.69
N LEU A 37 -24.16 -17.49 48.48
CA LEU A 37 -24.56 -16.83 47.22
C LEU A 37 -23.91 -15.46 47.05
N GLU A 38 -23.78 -14.68 48.14
CA GLU A 38 -23.11 -13.39 48.10
C GLU A 38 -21.59 -13.53 47.94
N ASP A 39 -21.00 -14.56 48.56
CA ASP A 39 -19.59 -14.90 48.33
C ASP A 39 -19.33 -15.28 46.87
N PHE A 40 -20.22 -16.09 46.26
CA PHE A 40 -20.10 -16.50 44.85
C PHE A 40 -20.25 -15.32 43.87
N LYS A 41 -21.15 -14.36 44.17
CA LYS A 41 -21.26 -13.12 43.37
C LYS A 41 -20.01 -12.27 43.46
N LYS A 42 -19.41 -12.17 44.66
CA LYS A 42 -18.21 -11.38 44.88
C LYS A 42 -17.01 -11.95 44.13
N GLU A 43 -16.87 -13.26 44.11
CA GLU A 43 -15.85 -13.97 43.35
C GLU A 43 -16.03 -13.76 41.83
N LEU A 44 -17.27 -13.86 41.33
CA LEU A 44 -17.58 -13.62 39.92
C LEU A 44 -17.28 -12.18 39.48
N VAL A 45 -17.60 -11.19 40.30
CA VAL A 45 -17.30 -9.77 40.01
C VAL A 45 -15.79 -9.53 39.97
N ALA A 46 -15.03 -10.10 40.91
CA ALA A 46 -13.57 -9.99 40.90
C ALA A 46 -12.96 -10.64 39.65
N THR A 47 -13.48 -11.80 39.23
CA THR A 47 -13.01 -12.46 37.99
C THR A 47 -13.35 -11.63 36.74
N LEU A 48 -14.47 -10.92 36.73
CA LEU A 48 -14.84 -10.02 35.62
C LEU A 48 -13.92 -8.79 35.57
N GLU A 49 -13.59 -8.19 36.72
CA GLU A 49 -12.67 -7.05 36.79
C GLU A 49 -11.26 -7.43 36.29
N GLU A 50 -10.74 -8.60 36.68
CA GLU A 50 -9.46 -9.13 36.16
C GLU A 50 -9.50 -9.37 34.65
N LEU A 51 -10.64 -9.79 34.11
CA LEU A 51 -10.80 -10.05 32.68
C LEU A 51 -10.88 -8.75 31.87
N ASP A 52 -11.52 -7.71 32.42
CA ASP A 52 -11.56 -6.37 31.82
C ASP A 52 -10.17 -5.74 31.80
N GLU A 53 -9.38 -5.89 32.88
CA GLU A 53 -7.99 -5.43 32.95
C GLU A 53 -7.10 -6.15 31.92
N ALA A 54 -7.16 -7.48 31.88
CA ALA A 54 -6.41 -8.27 30.88
C ALA A 54 -6.82 -7.92 29.45
N THR A 55 -8.11 -7.63 29.20
CA THR A 55 -8.58 -7.21 27.88
C THR A 55 -8.01 -5.85 27.50
N ALA A 56 -7.97 -4.89 28.44
CA ALA A 56 -7.37 -3.58 28.20
C ALA A 56 -5.86 -3.67 27.92
N GLU A 57 -5.13 -4.54 28.64
CA GLU A 57 -3.71 -4.78 28.39
C GLU A 57 -3.45 -5.36 26.99
N VAL A 58 -4.27 -6.33 26.56
CA VAL A 58 -4.14 -6.92 25.22
C VAL A 58 -4.42 -5.89 24.12
N VAL A 59 -5.44 -5.04 24.29
CA VAL A 59 -5.76 -3.98 23.32
C VAL A 59 -4.63 -2.94 23.24
N ASN A 60 -4.04 -2.56 24.38
CA ASN A 60 -2.92 -1.64 24.40
C ASN A 60 -1.67 -2.25 23.75
N LEU A 61 -1.41 -3.54 23.99
CA LEU A 61 -0.29 -4.24 23.37
C LEU A 61 -0.47 -4.36 21.86
N ASP A 62 -1.68 -4.64 21.38
CA ASP A 62 -2.01 -4.66 19.96
C ASP A 62 -1.71 -3.30 19.30
N HIS A 63 -2.14 -2.21 19.96
CA HIS A 63 -1.84 -0.85 19.50
C HIS A 63 -0.33 -0.56 19.45
N ASP A 64 0.40 -0.90 20.51
CA ASP A 64 1.85 -0.71 20.61
C ASP A 64 2.60 -1.52 19.54
N ILE A 65 2.17 -2.75 19.24
CA ILE A 65 2.75 -3.58 18.19
C ILE A 65 2.49 -2.95 16.82
N HIS A 66 1.27 -2.51 16.55
CA HIS A 66 0.94 -1.86 15.28
C HIS A 66 1.73 -0.57 15.06
N GLU A 67 1.86 0.27 16.09
CA GLU A 67 2.64 1.51 16.03
C GLU A 67 4.12 1.23 15.78
N LYS A 68 4.72 0.30 16.54
CA LYS A 68 6.14 -0.05 16.39
C LYS A 68 6.43 -0.76 15.07
N ALA A 69 5.50 -1.59 14.58
CA ALA A 69 5.64 -2.22 13.27
C ALA A 69 5.55 -1.18 12.14
N ALA A 70 4.70 -0.17 12.26
CA ALA A 70 4.63 0.92 11.29
C ALA A 70 5.94 1.72 11.24
N LYS A 71 6.46 2.14 12.40
CA LYS A 71 7.78 2.81 12.48
C LYS A 71 8.92 1.93 11.97
N GLY A 72 8.86 0.62 12.26
CA GLY A 72 9.83 -0.34 11.76
C GLY A 72 9.84 -0.39 10.23
N ARG A 73 8.66 -0.43 9.59
CA ARG A 73 8.55 -0.38 8.12
C ARG A 73 9.08 0.92 7.53
N GLU A 74 8.77 2.07 8.15
CA GLU A 74 9.26 3.38 7.72
C GLU A 74 10.80 3.45 7.75
N VAL A 75 11.43 2.97 8.84
CA VAL A 75 12.89 2.93 8.94
C VAL A 75 13.51 1.96 7.93
N MET A 76 12.87 0.81 7.66
CA MET A 76 13.37 -0.13 6.66
C MET A 76 13.28 0.47 5.25
N ALA A 77 12.16 1.14 4.92
CA ALA A 77 12.01 1.88 3.66
C ALA A 77 13.12 2.93 3.47
N GLU A 78 13.45 3.73 4.51
CA GLU A 78 14.57 4.68 4.43
C GLU A 78 15.92 3.99 4.16
N ILE A 79 16.15 2.80 4.73
CA ILE A 79 17.36 2.00 4.45
C ILE A 79 17.37 1.55 2.99
N ASP A 80 16.23 1.08 2.47
CA ASP A 80 16.09 0.62 1.09
C ASP A 80 16.41 1.76 0.08
N VAL A 81 15.99 3.00 0.38
CA VAL A 81 16.33 4.18 -0.45
C VAL A 81 17.84 4.38 -0.50
N LEU A 82 18.48 4.30 0.66
CA LEU A 82 19.92 4.50 0.78
C LEU A 82 20.69 3.39 0.06
N GLU A 83 20.22 2.15 0.15
CA GLU A 83 20.80 1.02 -0.60
C GLU A 83 20.68 1.25 -2.11
N TYR A 84 19.51 1.61 -2.62
CA TYR A 84 19.32 1.97 -4.03
C TYR A 84 20.25 3.10 -4.49
N GLN A 85 20.38 4.17 -3.69
CA GLN A 85 21.30 5.26 -3.99
C GLN A 85 22.76 4.82 -3.98
N ILE A 86 23.15 3.96 -3.04
CA ILE A 86 24.51 3.41 -2.96
C ILE A 86 24.83 2.58 -4.20
N ASP A 87 23.89 1.73 -4.64
CA ASP A 87 24.07 0.90 -5.83
C ASP A 87 24.16 1.73 -7.10
N HIS A 88 23.30 2.75 -7.23
CA HIS A 88 23.38 3.69 -8.34
C HIS A 88 24.74 4.41 -8.39
N LEU A 89 25.28 4.81 -7.23
CA LEU A 89 26.60 5.44 -7.13
C LEU A 89 27.77 4.48 -7.36
N ARG A 90 27.61 3.20 -7.00
CA ARG A 90 28.61 2.15 -7.25
C ARG A 90 28.72 1.82 -8.74
N GLY A 91 27.70 2.16 -9.52
CA GLY A 91 27.61 1.85 -10.95
C GLY A 91 27.34 0.36 -11.18
N PRO A 92 27.43 -0.15 -12.42
CA PRO A 92 27.13 -1.55 -12.78
C PRO A 92 28.19 -2.55 -12.28
N GLY A 93 28.78 -2.31 -11.09
CA GLY A 93 30.02 -2.94 -10.63
C GLY A 93 30.01 -4.47 -10.55
N HIS A 94 28.82 -5.09 -10.56
CA HIS A 94 28.67 -6.55 -10.48
C HIS A 94 27.81 -7.17 -11.59
N CYS A 95 26.88 -6.43 -12.19
CA CYS A 95 25.97 -6.91 -13.24
C CYS A 95 26.06 -6.00 -14.48
N GLY A 96 25.79 -6.55 -15.67
CA GLY A 96 25.74 -5.81 -16.93
C GLY A 96 24.63 -4.76 -16.99
N SER A 97 24.64 -3.92 -18.02
CA SER A 97 23.63 -2.84 -18.19
C SER A 97 22.19 -3.33 -18.38
N HIS A 98 22.04 -4.59 -18.79
CA HIS A 98 20.76 -5.26 -19.02
C HIS A 98 20.46 -6.32 -17.96
N GLU A 99 21.24 -6.33 -16.88
CA GLU A 99 21.08 -7.27 -15.79
C GLU A 99 20.56 -6.55 -14.54
N PHE A 100 19.74 -7.24 -13.76
CA PHE A 100 19.25 -6.85 -12.46
C PHE A 100 20.01 -7.61 -11.38
N TRP A 101 20.38 -6.92 -10.31
CA TRP A 101 21.08 -7.52 -9.18
C TRP A 101 20.07 -8.06 -8.17
N CYS A 102 20.17 -9.35 -7.86
CA CYS A 102 19.29 -10.01 -6.90
C CYS A 102 19.49 -9.55 -5.45
N GLY A 103 20.48 -8.72 -5.15
CA GLY A 103 20.79 -8.31 -3.78
C GLY A 103 21.53 -9.38 -2.96
N GLY A 104 21.86 -9.04 -1.72
CA GLY A 104 22.44 -9.96 -0.73
C GLY A 104 23.94 -10.24 -0.88
N ASP A 105 24.40 -11.33 -0.25
CA ASP A 105 25.82 -11.74 -0.23
C ASP A 105 26.28 -12.45 -1.52
N SER A 106 25.34 -12.86 -2.38
CA SER A 106 25.61 -13.52 -3.66
C SER A 106 25.64 -12.51 -4.81
N ILE A 107 26.61 -12.68 -5.71
CA ILE A 107 26.65 -11.94 -6.99
C ILE A 107 25.80 -12.73 -8.00
N ASP A 108 24.49 -12.72 -7.77
CA ASP A 108 23.52 -13.29 -8.70
C ASP A 108 22.89 -12.14 -9.50
N CYS A 109 23.00 -12.25 -10.82
CA CYS A 109 22.48 -11.29 -11.78
C CYS A 109 21.52 -12.02 -12.72
N ILE A 110 20.34 -11.45 -12.95
CA ILE A 110 19.34 -11.96 -13.90
C ILE A 110 19.08 -10.92 -14.99
N ASP A 111 18.40 -11.27 -16.07
CA ASP A 111 18.03 -10.28 -17.08
C ASP A 111 16.95 -9.35 -16.53
N LYS A 112 17.00 -8.05 -16.87
CA LYS A 112 15.98 -7.08 -16.44
C LYS A 112 14.57 -7.44 -16.91
N ILE A 113 14.43 -8.18 -18.01
CA ILE A 113 13.12 -8.64 -18.49
C ILE A 113 12.51 -9.75 -17.63
N ALA A 114 13.27 -10.32 -16.70
CA ALA A 114 12.82 -11.35 -15.78
C ALA A 114 12.35 -10.77 -14.44
N VAL A 115 12.47 -9.45 -14.23
CA VAL A 115 11.95 -8.80 -13.02
C VAL A 115 10.44 -8.69 -13.11
N CYS A 116 9.72 -9.07 -12.06
CA CYS A 116 8.26 -9.09 -11.99
C CYS A 116 7.62 -9.86 -13.16
N ASP A 117 8.14 -11.03 -13.51
CA ASP A 117 7.59 -11.89 -14.57
C ASP A 117 6.65 -13.00 -14.02
N HIS A 118 6.41 -13.00 -12.69
CA HIS A 118 5.69 -14.02 -11.92
C HIS A 118 6.46 -15.33 -11.70
N GLN A 119 7.75 -15.37 -12.03
CA GLN A 119 8.63 -16.49 -11.76
C GLN A 119 9.80 -16.01 -10.90
N LYS A 120 10.11 -16.82 -9.89
CA LYS A 120 11.24 -16.54 -9.01
C LYS A 120 12.53 -17.01 -9.68
N ASP A 121 13.28 -16.08 -10.26
CA ASP A 121 14.60 -16.28 -10.86
C ASP A 121 15.74 -15.99 -9.87
N CYS A 122 15.58 -15.03 -8.96
CA CYS A 122 16.55 -14.86 -7.88
C CYS A 122 16.38 -15.94 -6.81
N ALA A 123 17.49 -16.43 -6.23
CA ALA A 123 17.43 -17.44 -5.17
C ALA A 123 16.68 -16.94 -3.91
N ASN A 124 16.83 -15.67 -3.57
CA ASN A 124 16.08 -14.99 -2.51
C ASN A 124 14.66 -14.59 -2.93
N GLY A 125 14.41 -14.38 -4.23
CA GLY A 125 13.10 -13.99 -4.78
C GLY A 125 12.91 -12.49 -4.90
N HIS A 126 14.01 -11.73 -4.80
CA HIS A 126 14.01 -10.28 -4.85
C HIS A 126 13.44 -9.69 -6.14
N ASP A 127 13.54 -10.45 -7.24
CA ASP A 127 12.96 -10.12 -8.55
C ASP A 127 11.42 -10.08 -8.56
N GLU A 128 10.79 -10.73 -7.59
CA GLU A 128 9.34 -10.78 -7.42
C GLU A 128 8.88 -9.99 -6.18
N ASP A 129 9.81 -9.32 -5.49
CA ASP A 129 9.53 -8.44 -4.37
C ASP A 129 9.26 -7.02 -4.92
N HIS A 130 8.25 -6.32 -4.39
CA HIS A 130 7.87 -4.94 -4.79
C HIS A 130 7.37 -4.76 -6.23
N CYS A 131 6.69 -5.77 -6.77
CA CYS A 131 6.00 -5.69 -8.07
C CYS A 131 4.62 -5.01 -8.01
N GLU A 132 4.42 -4.10 -7.04
CA GLU A 132 3.18 -3.34 -6.90
C GLU A 132 3.08 -2.24 -7.97
N GLU A 133 1.87 -1.86 -8.39
CA GLU A 133 1.66 -0.87 -9.45
C GLU A 133 2.02 0.55 -8.95
N PRO A 134 3.17 1.14 -9.35
CA PRO A 134 3.61 2.40 -8.76
C PRO A 134 2.81 3.60 -9.29
N THR A 135 2.20 3.43 -10.46
CA THR A 135 1.42 4.44 -11.18
C THR A 135 0.02 3.91 -11.46
N PRO A 136 -0.85 3.77 -10.44
CA PRO A 136 -2.17 3.18 -10.62
C PRO A 136 -3.04 4.05 -11.54
N ALA A 137 -3.96 3.41 -12.27
CA ALA A 137 -4.90 4.12 -13.11
C ALA A 137 -5.74 5.13 -12.30
N GLY A 138 -5.92 6.33 -12.86
CA GLY A 138 -6.55 7.48 -12.22
C GLY A 138 -5.61 8.32 -11.33
N SER A 139 -4.34 7.92 -11.13
CA SER A 139 -3.38 8.74 -10.39
C SER A 139 -3.01 10.01 -11.18
N VAL A 140 -2.94 11.14 -10.48
CA VAL A 140 -2.55 12.44 -11.02
C VAL A 140 -1.22 12.83 -10.43
N TRP A 141 -0.29 13.21 -11.29
CA TRP A 141 1.08 13.54 -10.93
C TRP A 141 1.38 14.95 -11.32
N LYS A 142 1.79 15.77 -10.35
CA LYS A 142 2.07 17.19 -10.57
C LYS A 142 3.55 17.47 -10.45
N GLY A 143 4.11 17.92 -11.57
CA GLY A 143 5.49 18.28 -11.77
C GLY A 143 5.72 19.77 -11.59
N THR A 144 6.73 20.12 -10.78
CA THR A 144 7.25 21.49 -10.71
C THR A 144 8.55 21.59 -11.50
N ALA A 145 8.66 22.59 -12.37
CA ALA A 145 9.86 22.77 -13.20
C ALA A 145 11.07 23.19 -12.38
N VAL A 146 12.20 22.49 -12.54
CA VAL A 146 13.52 22.90 -12.02
C VAL A 146 14.24 23.73 -13.07
N TYR A 147 14.35 23.19 -14.28
CA TYR A 147 14.84 23.89 -15.45
C TYR A 147 14.18 23.37 -16.70
N ASP A 148 14.16 24.20 -17.74
CA ASP A 148 13.67 23.81 -19.05
C ASP A 148 14.47 24.54 -20.13
N HIS A 149 15.15 23.80 -20.98
CA HIS A 149 15.89 24.31 -22.15
C HIS A 149 15.22 23.99 -23.48
N CYS A 150 14.40 22.94 -23.57
CA CYS A 150 13.84 22.47 -24.84
C CYS A 150 12.38 22.84 -25.11
N THR A 151 11.50 22.89 -24.09
CA THR A 151 10.09 23.15 -24.38
C THR A 151 9.90 24.60 -24.83
N LYS A 152 9.03 24.79 -25.83
CA LYS A 152 8.68 26.14 -26.32
C LYS A 152 7.79 26.89 -25.33
N ARG A 153 7.03 26.14 -24.52
CA ARG A 153 5.98 26.68 -23.66
C ARG A 153 6.52 27.17 -22.32
N LYS A 154 7.63 26.60 -21.83
CA LYS A 154 8.24 26.92 -20.52
C LYS A 154 7.19 26.94 -19.40
N PRO A 155 6.49 25.82 -19.15
CA PRO A 155 5.49 25.76 -18.11
C PRO A 155 6.14 25.81 -16.72
N ASP A 156 5.47 26.46 -15.77
CA ASP A 156 5.88 26.41 -14.35
C ASP A 156 5.50 25.07 -13.73
N PHE A 157 4.36 24.51 -14.17
CA PHE A 157 3.82 23.23 -13.73
C PHE A 157 3.37 22.41 -14.94
N ILE A 158 3.61 21.12 -14.86
CA ILE A 158 3.08 20.11 -15.79
C ILE A 158 2.44 19.04 -14.94
N SER A 159 1.29 18.52 -15.33
CA SER A 159 0.72 17.34 -14.70
C SER A 159 0.53 16.24 -15.72
N PHE A 160 0.56 15.01 -15.26
CA PHE A 160 0.12 13.88 -16.06
C PHE A 160 -0.81 13.00 -15.25
N THR A 161 -1.83 12.49 -15.93
CA THR A 161 -2.84 11.59 -15.38
C THR A 161 -2.66 10.24 -16.03
N ILE A 162 -2.57 9.19 -15.21
CA ILE A 162 -2.56 7.82 -15.72
C ILE A 162 -4.00 7.43 -16.07
N ASP A 163 -4.29 7.26 -17.34
CA ASP A 163 -5.64 6.92 -17.81
C ASP A 163 -5.90 5.41 -17.67
N GLU A 164 -4.93 4.60 -18.09
CA GLU A 164 -5.00 3.14 -18.04
C GLU A 164 -3.63 2.57 -17.65
N TYR A 165 -3.63 1.50 -16.86
CA TYR A 165 -2.45 0.72 -16.51
C TYR A 165 -2.74 -0.75 -16.81
N LYS A 166 -2.00 -1.33 -17.75
CA LYS A 166 -2.28 -2.65 -18.29
C LYS A 166 -1.04 -3.52 -18.24
N VAL A 167 -1.10 -4.58 -17.46
CA VAL A 167 -0.07 -5.61 -17.36
C VAL A 167 -0.40 -6.75 -18.33
N PRO A 168 0.36 -6.97 -19.42
CA PRO A 168 0.13 -8.08 -20.31
C PRO A 168 0.49 -9.41 -19.65
N ASP A 169 -0.41 -10.41 -19.70
CA ASP A 169 -0.17 -11.75 -19.11
C ASP A 169 1.13 -12.43 -19.60
N PHE A 170 1.57 -12.11 -20.82
CA PHE A 170 2.75 -12.71 -21.45
C PHE A 170 4.04 -11.91 -21.21
N PHE A 171 3.95 -10.70 -20.65
CA PHE A 171 5.11 -9.83 -20.42
C PHE A 171 4.83 -8.84 -19.27
N PRO A 172 4.76 -9.32 -18.02
CA PRO A 172 4.32 -8.49 -16.90
C PRO A 172 5.38 -7.46 -16.49
N SER A 173 6.66 -7.73 -16.78
CA SER A 173 7.82 -6.87 -16.47
C SER A 173 7.77 -5.47 -17.08
N ARG A 174 6.93 -5.26 -18.11
CA ARG A 174 6.72 -3.92 -18.71
C ARG A 174 5.24 -3.64 -19.00
N PRO A 175 4.50 -3.12 -18.02
CA PRO A 175 3.13 -2.69 -18.20
C PRO A 175 3.02 -1.58 -19.23
N GLU A 176 1.95 -1.64 -20.03
CA GLU A 176 1.53 -0.59 -20.96
C GLU A 176 0.68 0.43 -20.21
N ILE A 177 0.95 1.71 -20.44
CA ILE A 177 0.31 2.81 -19.70
C ILE A 177 -0.19 3.86 -20.69
N ASP A 178 -1.45 4.24 -20.58
CA ASP A 178 -2.00 5.37 -21.31
C ASP A 178 -2.03 6.59 -20.39
N VAL A 179 -1.58 7.74 -20.90
CA VAL A 179 -1.35 8.93 -20.09
C VAL A 179 -1.86 10.18 -20.79
N THR A 180 -2.55 11.04 -20.04
CA THR A 180 -2.89 12.40 -20.46
C THR A 180 -2.01 13.41 -19.75
N ILE A 181 -1.28 14.22 -20.51
CA ILE A 181 -0.38 15.26 -20.01
C ILE A 181 -1.08 16.62 -20.11
N ASP A 182 -1.28 17.25 -18.97
CA ASP A 182 -1.87 18.57 -18.83
C ASP A 182 -0.77 19.62 -18.61
N ILE A 183 -0.75 20.65 -19.46
CA ILE A 183 0.22 21.73 -19.40
C ILE A 183 -0.54 23.03 -19.17
N ASP A 184 -0.27 23.66 -18.02
CA ASP A 184 -0.79 24.98 -17.71
C ASP A 184 0.32 26.03 -17.81
N ARG A 185 0.02 27.12 -18.53
CA ARG A 185 0.88 28.29 -18.57
C ARG A 185 0.09 29.54 -18.21
N THR A 186 0.56 30.23 -17.18
CA THR A 186 0.08 31.57 -16.84
C THR A 186 1.09 32.61 -17.33
N ALA A 187 0.73 33.39 -18.35
CA ALA A 187 1.55 34.49 -18.84
C ALA A 187 0.81 35.82 -18.71
N ALA A 188 1.55 36.94 -18.74
CA ALA A 188 0.97 38.29 -18.66
C ALA A 188 -0.05 38.60 -19.79
N GLN A 189 -0.10 37.79 -20.84
CA GLN A 189 -1.02 37.93 -21.98
C GLN A 189 -2.15 36.89 -22.02
N GLY A 190 -2.29 36.05 -20.98
CA GLY A 190 -3.39 35.07 -20.86
C GLY A 190 -2.95 33.73 -20.25
N HIS A 191 -3.96 32.88 -19.98
CA HIS A 191 -3.77 31.50 -19.55
C HIS A 191 -3.91 30.56 -20.75
N GLY A 192 -2.95 29.66 -20.94
CA GLY A 192 -3.04 28.56 -21.91
C GLY A 192 -3.10 27.23 -21.18
N HIS A 193 -4.01 26.37 -21.60
CA HIS A 193 -4.17 25.00 -21.11
C HIS A 193 -4.14 24.05 -22.30
N TRP A 194 -3.36 22.98 -22.19
CA TRP A 194 -3.24 21.94 -23.22
C TRP A 194 -3.29 20.56 -22.57
N ALA A 195 -4.12 19.68 -23.10
CA ALA A 195 -4.16 18.27 -22.74
C ALA A 195 -3.64 17.44 -23.93
N LEU A 196 -2.63 16.63 -23.69
CA LEU A 196 -1.92 15.85 -24.70
C LEU A 196 -1.94 14.36 -24.30
N VAL A 197 -2.52 13.52 -25.14
CA VAL A 197 -2.55 12.07 -24.90
C VAL A 197 -1.26 11.43 -25.40
N SER A 198 -0.71 10.51 -24.62
CA SER A 198 0.46 9.72 -24.98
C SER A 198 0.37 8.30 -24.43
N HIS A 199 1.30 7.47 -24.87
CA HIS A 199 1.51 6.11 -24.40
C HIS A 199 2.84 6.02 -23.68
N GLY A 200 2.91 5.17 -22.68
CA GLY A 200 4.12 4.91 -21.94
C GLY A 200 4.24 3.45 -21.53
N THR A 201 5.40 3.14 -20.96
CA THR A 201 5.70 1.84 -20.38
C THR A 201 6.41 2.06 -19.06
N TYR A 202 6.09 1.25 -18.06
CA TYR A 202 6.88 1.18 -16.83
C TYR A 202 7.89 0.03 -16.93
N ASP A 203 9.13 0.26 -16.48
CA ASP A 203 10.15 -0.77 -16.34
C ASP A 203 10.39 -1.01 -14.85
N PHE A 204 10.01 -2.20 -14.35
CA PHE A 204 10.17 -2.57 -12.94
C PHE A 204 11.64 -2.68 -12.52
N ALA A 205 12.52 -3.14 -13.41
CA ALA A 205 13.92 -3.38 -13.06
C ALA A 205 14.71 -2.07 -12.87
N ASP A 206 14.34 -1.04 -13.62
CA ASP A 206 14.98 0.28 -13.54
C ASP A 206 14.15 1.31 -12.74
N HIS A 207 12.94 0.94 -12.30
CA HIS A 207 11.94 1.81 -11.69
C HIS A 207 11.69 3.09 -12.51
N LYS A 208 11.42 2.93 -13.81
CA LYS A 208 11.24 4.07 -14.74
C LYS A 208 9.92 4.02 -15.47
N LEU A 209 9.16 5.11 -15.36
CA LEU A 209 8.06 5.41 -16.27
C LEU A 209 8.61 6.13 -17.50
N MET A 210 8.43 5.55 -18.68
CA MET A 210 8.81 6.16 -19.95
C MET A 210 7.57 6.52 -20.75
N ILE A 211 7.28 7.81 -20.90
CA ILE A 211 6.17 8.32 -21.71
C ILE A 211 6.71 8.82 -23.05
N GLN A 212 6.11 8.31 -24.12
CA GLN A 212 6.49 8.65 -25.49
C GLN A 212 6.16 10.10 -25.83
N PRO A 213 6.79 10.68 -26.87
CA PRO A 213 6.47 12.02 -27.29
C PRO A 213 5.02 12.19 -27.77
N PRO A 214 4.21 13.07 -27.15
CA PRO A 214 2.84 13.32 -27.61
C PRO A 214 2.78 14.19 -28.88
N GLU A 215 3.85 14.95 -29.16
CA GLU A 215 3.93 15.88 -30.27
C GLU A 215 5.05 15.52 -31.25
N SER A 216 5.01 16.15 -32.43
CA SER A 216 6.03 15.97 -33.48
C SER A 216 7.43 16.52 -33.14
N ASP A 217 7.60 17.18 -32.00
CA ASP A 217 8.89 17.68 -31.52
C ASP A 217 9.78 16.59 -30.91
N LYS A 218 9.23 15.38 -30.75
CA LYS A 218 9.96 14.19 -30.30
C LYS A 218 10.54 14.34 -28.89
N LEU A 219 9.82 15.07 -28.03
CA LEU A 219 10.13 15.20 -26.61
C LEU A 219 9.33 14.17 -25.80
N GLY A 220 10.00 13.19 -25.23
CA GLY A 220 9.42 12.22 -24.28
C GLY A 220 9.64 12.67 -22.84
N LEU A 221 8.93 12.02 -21.91
CA LEU A 221 9.10 12.24 -20.47
C LEU A 221 9.54 10.91 -19.83
N ILE A 222 10.61 10.95 -19.05
CA ILE A 222 11.05 9.80 -18.23
C ILE A 222 10.90 10.20 -16.78
N CYS A 223 10.12 9.46 -15.99
CA CYS A 223 10.09 9.59 -14.54
C CYS A 223 10.88 8.45 -13.90
N GLU A 224 11.95 8.79 -13.18
CA GLU A 224 12.78 7.86 -12.43
C GLU A 224 12.27 7.84 -10.98
N PHE A 225 11.86 6.68 -10.50
CA PHE A 225 11.48 6.46 -9.11
C PHE A 225 12.71 6.02 -8.31
N ASP A 226 12.65 6.23 -7.00
CA ASP A 226 13.72 5.85 -6.08
C ASP A 226 13.59 4.40 -5.55
N GLY A 227 12.57 3.67 -6.01
CA GLY A 227 12.30 2.29 -5.64
C GLY A 227 11.61 2.11 -4.28
N VAL A 228 11.33 3.20 -3.55
CA VAL A 228 10.76 3.13 -2.20
C VAL A 228 9.53 3.99 -2.05
N HIS A 229 9.59 5.22 -2.54
CA HIS A 229 8.48 6.15 -2.45
C HIS A 229 7.70 6.13 -3.76
N GLU A 230 6.50 5.58 -3.69
CA GLU A 230 5.59 5.52 -4.84
C GLU A 230 4.82 6.83 -5.06
N ASP A 231 5.07 7.87 -4.28
CA ASP A 231 4.33 9.13 -4.35
C ASP A 231 5.10 10.27 -5.01
N HIS A 232 6.36 10.04 -5.40
CA HIS A 232 7.14 11.02 -6.13
C HIS A 232 8.08 10.36 -7.14
N CYS A 233 8.41 11.11 -8.19
CA CYS A 233 9.38 10.67 -9.17
C CYS A 233 10.14 11.86 -9.76
N HIS A 234 11.38 11.59 -10.16
CA HIS A 234 12.26 12.58 -10.78
C HIS A 234 12.07 12.53 -12.29
N GLY A 235 11.42 13.57 -12.82
CA GLY A 235 11.03 13.65 -14.23
C GLY A 235 12.04 14.39 -15.09
N PHE A 236 12.36 13.80 -16.25
CA PHE A 236 13.22 14.41 -17.27
C PHE A 236 12.50 14.44 -18.60
N VAL A 237 12.46 15.61 -19.23
CA VAL A 237 12.09 15.71 -20.65
C VAL A 237 13.32 15.41 -21.48
N VAL A 238 13.19 14.47 -22.41
CA VAL A 238 14.29 13.96 -23.22
C VAL A 238 13.97 13.98 -24.71
N HIS A 239 15.00 14.14 -25.54
CA HIS A 239 14.86 13.90 -26.97
C HIS A 239 14.78 12.39 -27.26
N GLU A 240 13.72 11.92 -27.92
CA GLU A 240 13.42 10.51 -28.20
C GLU A 240 14.62 9.73 -28.78
N ALA A 241 15.36 10.34 -29.71
CA ALA A 241 16.45 9.67 -30.42
C ALA A 241 17.79 9.61 -29.66
N THR A 242 18.08 10.60 -28.80
CA THR A 242 19.37 10.73 -28.12
C THR A 242 19.29 10.45 -26.62
N LEU A 243 18.09 10.45 -26.06
CA LEU A 243 17.82 10.45 -24.62
C LEU A 243 18.50 11.61 -23.87
N GLU A 244 18.85 12.68 -24.59
CA GLU A 244 19.46 13.87 -24.01
C GLU A 244 18.43 14.62 -23.15
N ARG A 245 18.75 14.77 -21.87
CA ARG A 245 17.93 15.48 -20.87
C ARG A 245 17.99 16.98 -21.12
N CYS A 246 16.83 17.60 -21.37
CA CYS A 246 16.73 19.01 -21.73
C CYS A 246 15.78 19.83 -20.85
N ALA A 247 14.98 19.17 -20.01
CA ALA A 247 14.24 19.79 -18.91
C ALA A 247 14.13 18.81 -17.74
N GLU A 248 13.95 19.34 -16.54
CA GLU A 248 13.86 18.59 -15.30
C GLU A 248 12.68 19.08 -14.46
N PHE A 249 11.94 18.12 -13.90
CA PHE A 249 10.74 18.33 -13.10
C PHE A 249 10.74 17.38 -11.90
N TYR A 250 10.27 17.85 -10.75
CA TYR A 250 9.95 16.97 -9.62
C TYR A 250 8.45 16.75 -9.57
N PHE A 251 8.03 15.49 -9.71
CA PHE A 251 6.63 15.09 -9.68
C PHE A 251 6.25 14.54 -8.32
N HIS A 252 5.05 14.89 -7.88
CA HIS A 252 4.39 14.33 -6.70
C HIS A 252 2.97 13.91 -7.06
N ARG A 253 2.51 12.79 -6.49
CA ARG A 253 1.16 12.26 -6.67
C ARG A 253 0.17 13.06 -5.81
N GLU A 254 -0.89 13.58 -6.43
CA GLU A 254 -1.98 14.32 -5.74
C GLU A 254 -3.06 13.39 -5.14
#